data_AF-A0A812XC22-F1
#
_entry.id   AF-A0A812XC22-F1
#
_cell.length_a   1.000
_cell.length_b   1.000
_cell.length_c   1.000
_cell.angle_alpha   90.00
_cell.angle_beta   90.00
_cell.angle_gamma   90.00
#
_symmetry.space_group_name_H-M   'P 1'
#
loop_
_entity.id
_entity.type
_entity.pdbx_description
1 polymer ?
#
loop_
_entity_poly.entity_id
_entity_poly.type
_entity_poly.pdbx_seq_one_letter_code
_entity_poly.pdbx_strand_id
1 'polypeptide(L)'
;MSCFGLFSQKSSKTKWFETTTISAAEAEDVVSEASFNSQYSTALPHEPEPESGPGEVQKLFTDTEKQEDKLVAVVVTIGEEMSYDENFREVKPETVPGERVSTYALSVHDAGKLLDLLSGRAAEPGWRELLEDINSVAADSVTFNWECCGACGPHGFGRRRAFGAPSATMQIIGQALQRGFTVMCSDFSLKALLSEWSEALLGPNPFTVLPCQCDHQFQLDFFPEHLKSQDEVPQQLQVVGELCAQEGKAIVSAMSDTIVYTINPRRPQTDAYQLQVLTVVGSWSGSGTVPEAMKCEVQHNGSSKRGVAGHVTLTYPSGGQLVTSMGHWIELTRINTSVESLMQVAAHNFGEEEVYQHRRELSQLRTEAERQVCVQKLSKQMIQKSVPTRMKARTKY
;
A
#
# COMPACT_ATOMS: atom_id res chain seq x y z
N MET A 1 34.46 51.80 8.44
CA MET A 1 34.20 50.93 7.27
C MET A 1 33.42 49.73 7.79
N SER A 2 32.09 49.76 7.67
CA SER A 2 31.19 48.72 8.16
C SER A 2 30.67 47.92 6.97
N CYS A 3 30.92 46.62 6.96
CA CYS A 3 30.34 45.68 6.00
C CYS A 3 29.08 45.05 6.60
N PHE A 4 27.92 45.36 6.02
CA PHE A 4 26.68 44.62 6.25
C PHE A 4 26.59 43.48 5.23
N GLY A 5 26.53 42.24 5.73
CA GLY A 5 26.21 41.05 4.95
C GLY A 5 24.70 40.85 4.87
N LEU A 6 24.15 40.87 3.65
CA LEU A 6 22.77 40.52 3.35
C LEU A 6 22.64 39.00 3.20
N PHE A 7 21.95 38.35 4.13
CA PHE A 7 21.46 36.98 3.95
C PHE A 7 20.13 37.01 3.21
N SER A 8 20.09 36.40 2.02
CA SER A 8 18.89 36.20 1.21
C SER A 8 18.22 34.88 1.61
N GLN A 9 17.15 34.95 2.39
CA GLN A 9 16.21 33.84 2.60
C GLN A 9 15.40 33.59 1.32
N LYS A 10 15.65 32.47 0.64
CA LYS A 10 14.75 31.97 -0.42
C LYS A 10 13.60 31.19 0.23
N SER A 11 12.42 31.80 0.26
CA SER A 11 11.15 31.14 0.59
C SER A 11 10.69 30.33 -0.63
N SER A 12 10.67 29.01 -0.53
CA SER A 12 10.01 28.13 -1.50
C SER A 12 8.50 28.11 -1.22
N LYS A 13 7.74 28.91 -1.96
CA LYS A 13 6.28 28.82 -1.99
C LYS A 13 5.87 27.65 -2.88
N THR A 14 5.49 26.53 -2.28
CA THR A 14 4.75 25.46 -2.97
C THR A 14 3.38 26.01 -3.33
N LYS A 15 3.07 26.14 -4.62
CA LYS A 15 1.73 26.52 -5.10
C LYS A 15 0.79 25.34 -4.87
N TRP A 16 -0.18 25.54 -3.99
CA TRP A 16 -1.36 24.68 -3.87
C TRP A 16 -2.19 24.85 -5.15
N PHE A 17 -2.55 23.72 -5.78
CA PHE A 17 -3.41 23.71 -6.96
C PHE A 17 -4.86 23.91 -6.55
N GLU A 18 -5.53 24.88 -7.19
CA GLU A 18 -6.97 25.09 -7.09
C GLU A 18 -7.69 23.87 -7.69
N THR A 19 -8.52 23.22 -6.88
CA THR A 19 -9.41 22.16 -7.34
C THR A 19 -10.52 22.77 -8.20
N THR A 20 -10.54 22.43 -9.49
CA THR A 20 -11.60 22.82 -10.41
C THR A 20 -12.95 22.33 -9.89
N THR A 21 -13.82 23.25 -9.49
CA THR A 21 -15.18 22.95 -9.04
C THR A 21 -16.01 22.55 -10.25
N ILE A 22 -16.35 21.26 -10.38
CA ILE A 22 -17.29 20.77 -11.40
C ILE A 22 -18.71 21.13 -10.93
N SER A 23 -19.51 21.77 -11.79
CA SER A 23 -20.88 22.19 -11.47
C SER A 23 -21.78 20.98 -11.21
N ALA A 24 -22.34 20.91 -10.00
CA ALA A 24 -23.11 19.78 -9.46
C ALA A 24 -24.57 19.67 -9.96
N ALA A 25 -24.87 19.99 -11.23
CA ALA A 25 -26.25 20.16 -11.70
C ALA A 25 -26.90 18.90 -12.36
N GLU A 26 -26.24 17.75 -12.46
CA GLU A 26 -26.79 16.56 -13.16
C GLU A 26 -26.64 15.24 -12.39
N ALA A 27 -26.70 15.24 -11.05
CA ALA A 27 -26.52 14.03 -10.23
C ALA A 27 -27.70 13.71 -9.30
N GLU A 28 -28.92 14.17 -9.62
CA GLU A 28 -30.14 13.84 -8.88
C GLU A 28 -30.89 12.67 -9.56
N ASP A 29 -30.40 11.42 -9.42
CA ASP A 29 -31.28 10.24 -9.29
C ASP A 29 -30.59 8.89 -9.00
N VAL A 30 -29.34 8.86 -8.54
CA VAL A 30 -28.58 7.58 -8.43
C VAL A 30 -28.08 7.34 -7.00
N VAL A 31 -28.68 6.33 -6.38
CA VAL A 31 -28.37 5.65 -5.10
C VAL A 31 -28.75 6.39 -3.80
N SER A 32 -29.84 5.96 -3.17
CA SER A 32 -30.05 6.18 -1.73
C SER A 32 -29.10 5.27 -0.94
N GLU A 33 -28.08 5.85 -0.29
CA GLU A 33 -27.06 5.15 0.51
C GLU A 33 -27.57 4.47 1.80
N ALA A 34 -28.88 4.48 2.08
CA ALA A 34 -29.42 4.04 3.37
C ALA A 34 -30.00 2.61 3.42
N SER A 35 -29.96 1.82 2.33
CA SER A 35 -30.72 0.56 2.27
C SER A 35 -29.95 -0.72 1.93
N PHE A 36 -28.62 -0.68 1.75
CA PHE A 36 -27.88 -1.85 1.24
C PHE A 36 -27.28 -2.79 2.31
N ASN A 37 -27.42 -2.51 3.61
CA ASN A 37 -26.66 -3.23 4.65
C ASN A 37 -27.47 -4.16 5.60
N SER A 38 -28.71 -4.57 5.24
CA SER A 38 -29.60 -5.24 6.20
C SER A 38 -29.99 -6.70 5.92
N GLN A 39 -29.68 -7.30 4.77
CA GLN A 39 -30.34 -8.57 4.37
C GLN A 39 -29.56 -9.88 4.56
N TYR A 40 -28.36 -9.86 5.14
CA TYR A 40 -27.62 -11.08 5.50
C TYR A 40 -27.19 -11.05 6.97
N SER A 41 -28.09 -11.43 7.88
CA SER A 41 -27.73 -11.64 9.28
C SER A 41 -28.55 -12.77 9.90
N THR A 42 -28.33 -14.00 9.43
CA THR A 42 -28.56 -15.18 10.26
C THR A 42 -27.44 -15.24 11.29
N ALA A 43 -27.76 -14.98 12.56
CA ALA A 43 -26.81 -15.06 13.67
C ALA A 43 -26.24 -16.49 13.74
N LEU A 44 -24.99 -16.66 13.31
CA LEU A 44 -24.27 -17.92 13.48
C LEU A 44 -23.98 -18.15 14.97
N PRO A 45 -24.05 -19.39 15.47
CA PRO A 45 -23.75 -19.71 16.85
C PRO A 45 -22.32 -19.31 17.22
N HIS A 46 -22.16 -18.76 18.41
CA HIS A 46 -20.89 -18.32 18.97
C HIS A 46 -20.04 -19.55 19.33
N GLU A 47 -19.16 -19.98 18.43
CA GLU A 47 -18.13 -20.96 18.78
C GLU A 47 -17.13 -20.33 19.77
N PRO A 48 -16.72 -21.05 20.82
CA PRO A 48 -15.70 -20.57 21.75
C PRO A 48 -14.39 -20.30 20.99
N GLU A 49 -13.69 -19.22 21.35
CA GLU A 49 -12.39 -18.90 20.75
C GLU A 49 -11.43 -20.06 20.99
N PRO A 50 -10.76 -20.59 19.95
CA PRO A 50 -9.67 -21.52 20.19
C PRO A 50 -8.65 -20.81 21.08
N GLU A 51 -8.18 -21.48 22.13
CA GLU A 51 -7.06 -20.99 22.94
C GLU A 51 -5.83 -20.95 22.01
N SER A 52 -5.65 -19.83 21.31
CA SER A 52 -4.46 -19.56 20.52
C SER A 52 -3.29 -19.59 21.49
N GLY A 53 -2.31 -20.46 21.21
CA GLY A 53 -1.04 -20.42 21.93
C GLY A 53 -0.47 -19.00 21.95
N PRO A 54 0.48 -18.69 22.85
CA PRO A 54 1.05 -17.35 22.94
C PRO A 54 1.59 -16.92 21.58
N GLY A 55 0.84 -16.07 20.88
CA GLY A 55 1.24 -15.52 19.59
C GLY A 55 2.55 -14.75 19.77
N GLU A 56 3.61 -15.26 19.15
CA GLU A 56 4.94 -14.70 19.20
C GLU A 56 5.18 -13.94 17.89
N VAL A 57 5.74 -12.73 18.00
CA VAL A 57 6.19 -11.97 16.83
C VAL A 57 7.35 -12.72 16.19
N GLN A 58 7.24 -13.01 14.89
CA GLN A 58 8.26 -13.76 14.16
C GLN A 58 9.10 -12.80 13.31
N LYS A 59 10.40 -12.69 13.61
CA LYS A 59 11.35 -12.06 12.67
C LYS A 59 11.62 -13.02 11.51
N LEU A 60 11.46 -12.53 10.29
CA LEU A 60 11.60 -13.30 9.06
C LEU A 60 12.99 -13.11 8.44
N PHE A 61 13.41 -14.08 7.62
CA PHE A 61 14.64 -14.03 6.80
C PHE A 61 15.96 -13.86 7.56
N THR A 62 16.00 -14.21 8.84
CA THR A 62 17.18 -14.06 9.72
C THR A 62 18.44 -14.75 9.18
N ASP A 63 18.29 -15.90 8.52
CA ASP A 63 19.42 -16.71 8.02
C ASP A 63 20.19 -16.04 6.88
N THR A 64 19.60 -15.04 6.23
CA THR A 64 20.20 -14.32 5.10
C THR A 64 20.48 -12.85 5.43
N GLU A 65 20.22 -12.41 6.66
CA GLU A 65 20.42 -11.04 7.09
C GLU A 65 21.88 -10.83 7.53
N LYS A 66 22.54 -9.84 6.95
CA LYS A 66 23.87 -9.40 7.36
C LYS A 66 23.71 -8.31 8.40
N GLN A 67 24.00 -8.61 9.66
CA GLN A 67 23.75 -7.67 10.77
C GLN A 67 24.63 -6.42 10.70
N GLU A 68 25.75 -6.48 9.98
CA GLU A 68 26.61 -5.34 9.68
C GLU A 68 26.02 -4.35 8.67
N ASP A 69 25.04 -4.76 7.88
CA ASP A 69 24.35 -3.88 6.94
C ASP A 69 23.48 -2.88 7.70
N LYS A 70 23.39 -1.65 7.19
CA LYS A 70 22.60 -0.57 7.79
C LYS A 70 21.12 -0.90 7.70
N LEU A 71 20.43 -0.98 8.84
CA LEU A 71 18.97 -1.08 8.86
C LEU A 71 18.36 0.22 8.34
N VAL A 72 17.58 0.14 7.25
CA VAL A 72 16.98 1.31 6.61
C VAL A 72 15.45 1.30 6.61
N ALA A 73 14.83 0.14 6.80
CA ALA A 73 13.38 0.03 6.89
C ALA A 73 12.94 -1.16 7.74
N VAL A 74 11.72 -1.07 8.24
CA VAL A 74 11.04 -2.15 8.95
C VAL A 74 9.69 -2.41 8.30
N VAL A 75 9.43 -3.67 7.95
CA VAL A 75 8.14 -4.13 7.43
C VAL A 75 7.51 -5.07 8.45
N VAL A 76 6.30 -4.77 8.87
CA VAL A 76 5.51 -5.61 9.78
C VAL A 76 4.28 -6.07 9.04
N THR A 77 4.19 -7.37 8.77
CA THR A 77 3.06 -7.98 8.07
C THR A 77 2.11 -8.63 9.07
N ILE A 78 0.82 -8.29 8.97
CA ILE A 78 -0.22 -8.58 9.95
C ILE A 78 -1.29 -9.42 9.27
N GLY A 79 -1.41 -10.68 9.66
CA GLY A 79 -2.33 -11.62 9.02
C GLY A 79 -2.69 -12.80 9.92
N GLU A 80 -3.35 -13.80 9.33
CA GLU A 80 -3.53 -15.13 9.92
C GLU A 80 -2.70 -16.16 9.14
N GLU A 81 -2.58 -17.39 9.65
CA GLU A 81 -1.80 -18.46 9.00
C GLU A 81 -2.24 -18.77 7.56
N MET A 82 -3.52 -18.53 7.22
CA MET A 82 -4.06 -18.70 5.87
C MET A 82 -4.30 -17.36 5.18
N SER A 83 -3.29 -16.50 5.23
CA SER A 83 -3.30 -15.27 4.45
C SER A 83 -3.09 -15.57 2.97
N TYR A 84 -3.80 -14.84 2.12
CA TYR A 84 -3.58 -14.89 0.68
C TYR A 84 -2.40 -14.01 0.24
N ASP A 85 -2.21 -12.89 0.93
CA ASP A 85 -1.17 -11.91 0.59
C ASP A 85 0.10 -12.17 1.40
N GLU A 86 0.77 -13.28 1.10
CA GLU A 86 1.99 -13.70 1.79
C GLU A 86 3.26 -13.02 1.22
N ASN A 87 3.11 -11.93 0.45
CA ASN A 87 4.21 -11.33 -0.30
C ASN A 87 5.44 -11.09 0.56
N PHE A 88 5.30 -10.45 1.72
CA PHE A 88 6.43 -10.16 2.61
C PHE A 88 6.77 -11.30 3.59
N ARG A 89 5.99 -12.39 3.59
CA ARG A 89 6.33 -13.63 4.30
C ARG A 89 7.21 -14.53 3.45
N GLU A 90 6.99 -14.54 2.13
CA GLU A 90 7.71 -15.38 1.19
C GLU A 90 8.84 -14.64 0.45
N VAL A 91 8.65 -13.36 0.15
CA VAL A 91 9.61 -12.53 -0.60
C VAL A 91 10.26 -11.54 0.36
N LYS A 92 11.56 -11.73 0.59
CA LYS A 92 12.37 -10.82 1.39
C LYS A 92 12.39 -9.43 0.76
N PRO A 93 12.00 -8.37 1.49
CA PRO A 93 12.23 -7.01 1.04
C PRO A 93 13.73 -6.72 0.92
N GLU A 94 14.14 -6.12 -0.19
CA GLU A 94 15.53 -5.81 -0.50
C GLU A 94 15.70 -4.33 -0.88
N THR A 95 16.93 -3.87 -0.76
CA THR A 95 17.38 -2.52 -1.12
C THR A 95 18.80 -2.61 -1.67
N VAL A 96 19.46 -1.47 -1.87
CA VAL A 96 20.83 -1.38 -2.37
C VAL A 96 21.85 -2.08 -1.45
N PRO A 97 23.00 -2.54 -1.98
CA PRO A 97 24.01 -3.24 -1.19
C PRO A 97 24.52 -2.44 0.02
N GLY A 98 24.68 -3.12 1.17
CA GLY A 98 25.10 -2.51 2.43
C GLY A 98 23.96 -1.94 3.28
N GLU A 99 22.73 -2.01 2.78
CA GLU A 99 21.51 -1.69 3.51
C GLU A 99 20.65 -2.97 3.70
N ARG A 100 19.88 -3.02 4.78
CA ARG A 100 18.97 -4.13 5.09
C ARG A 100 17.58 -3.66 5.52
N VAL A 101 16.60 -4.54 5.36
CA VAL A 101 15.22 -4.35 5.79
C VAL A 101 14.85 -5.48 6.74
N SER A 102 14.45 -5.13 7.96
CA SER A 102 13.96 -6.13 8.91
C SER A 102 12.48 -6.36 8.70
N THR A 103 12.08 -7.62 8.59
CA THR A 103 10.71 -8.01 8.29
C THR A 103 10.17 -8.88 9.40
N TYR A 104 8.96 -8.57 9.86
CA TYR A 104 8.29 -9.25 10.95
C TYR A 104 6.91 -9.72 10.50
N ALA A 105 6.51 -10.90 10.94
CA ALA A 105 5.14 -11.40 10.83
C ALA A 105 4.49 -11.48 12.20
N LEU A 106 3.22 -11.09 12.27
CA LEU A 106 2.43 -11.19 13.49
C LEU A 106 0.98 -11.53 13.19
N SER A 107 0.33 -12.17 14.17
CA SER A 107 -1.10 -12.50 14.06
C SER A 107 -1.95 -11.24 14.20
N VAL A 108 -3.05 -11.15 13.45
CA VAL A 108 -4.09 -10.13 13.68
C VAL A 108 -4.64 -10.16 15.12
N HIS A 109 -4.61 -11.32 15.80
CA HIS A 109 -5.02 -11.44 17.19
C HIS A 109 -4.05 -10.77 18.16
N ASP A 110 -2.78 -10.61 17.78
CA ASP A 110 -1.75 -9.94 18.58
C ASP A 110 -1.78 -8.41 18.42
N ALA A 111 -2.75 -7.86 17.67
CA ALA A 111 -2.97 -6.43 17.53
C ALA A 111 -2.97 -5.72 18.90
N GLY A 112 -3.64 -6.26 19.92
CA GLY A 112 -3.64 -5.67 21.26
C GLY A 112 -2.24 -5.52 21.88
N LYS A 113 -1.36 -6.51 21.68
CA LYS A 113 0.02 -6.47 22.17
C LYS A 113 0.85 -5.44 21.40
N LEU A 114 0.68 -5.35 20.08
CA LEU A 114 1.32 -4.33 19.25
C LEU A 114 0.88 -2.92 19.67
N LEU A 115 -0.40 -2.71 19.96
CA LEU A 115 -0.93 -1.43 20.45
C LEU A 115 -0.26 -1.04 21.77
N ASP A 116 -0.15 -1.99 22.69
CA ASP A 116 0.49 -1.78 23.99
C ASP A 116 1.97 -1.43 23.82
N LEU A 117 2.68 -2.13 22.92
CA LEU A 117 4.07 -1.85 22.57
C LEU A 117 4.23 -0.43 22.00
N LEU A 118 3.43 -0.06 21.00
CA LEU A 118 3.44 1.27 20.38
C LEU A 118 2.95 2.37 21.33
N SER A 119 2.28 2.01 22.43
CA SER A 119 1.91 2.94 23.49
C SER A 119 2.97 3.08 24.59
N GLY A 120 4.12 2.40 24.46
CA GLY A 120 5.23 2.46 25.40
C GLY A 120 5.05 1.60 26.64
N ARG A 121 4.12 0.63 26.63
CA ARG A 121 4.01 -0.38 27.70
C ARG A 121 5.16 -1.38 27.60
N ALA A 122 5.43 -2.08 28.70
CA ALA A 122 6.52 -3.04 28.78
C ALA A 122 6.35 -4.17 27.75
N ALA A 123 7.36 -4.36 26.92
CA ALA A 123 7.40 -5.39 25.88
C ALA A 123 7.80 -6.75 26.47
N GLU A 124 7.14 -7.82 26.01
CA GLU A 124 7.67 -9.17 26.12
C GLU A 124 8.99 -9.30 25.33
N PRO A 125 9.88 -10.27 25.66
CA PRO A 125 11.21 -10.35 25.06
C PRO A 125 11.24 -10.30 23.52
N GLY A 126 10.39 -11.05 22.82
CA GLY A 126 10.34 -11.06 21.35
C GLY A 126 9.88 -9.74 20.73
N TRP A 127 9.05 -8.97 21.44
CA TRP A 127 8.54 -7.66 21.00
C TRP A 127 9.55 -6.53 21.16
N ARG A 128 10.55 -6.73 22.03
CA ARG A 128 11.60 -5.73 22.26
C ARG A 128 12.44 -5.51 21.02
N GLU A 129 12.82 -6.58 20.33
CA GLU A 129 13.63 -6.48 19.10
C GLU A 129 12.88 -5.72 18.00
N LEU A 130 11.58 -6.03 17.80
CA LEU A 130 10.73 -5.27 16.87
C LEU A 130 10.71 -3.77 17.21
N LEU A 131 10.54 -3.42 18.49
CA LEU A 131 10.50 -2.02 18.91
C LEU A 131 11.86 -1.32 18.73
N GLU A 132 12.96 -2.02 19.00
CA GLU A 132 14.32 -1.51 18.77
C GLU A 132 14.54 -1.22 17.29
N ASP A 133 14.19 -2.16 16.41
CA ASP A 133 14.32 -1.99 14.96
C ASP A 133 13.42 -0.83 14.46
N ILE A 134 12.16 -0.75 14.89
CA ILE A 134 11.24 0.37 14.55
C ILE A 134 11.83 1.72 14.95
N ASN A 135 12.41 1.82 16.15
CA ASN A 135 12.97 3.07 16.67
C ASN A 135 14.33 3.41 16.04
N SER A 136 14.98 2.48 15.35
CA SER A 136 16.29 2.68 14.72
C SER A 136 16.21 3.28 13.32
N VAL A 137 15.03 3.30 12.70
CA VAL A 137 14.79 3.84 11.35
C VAL A 137 13.91 5.09 11.38
N ALA A 138 13.87 5.82 10.26
CA ALA A 138 12.95 6.95 10.12
C ALA A 138 11.49 6.45 10.09
N ALA A 139 10.57 7.25 10.63
CA ALA A 139 9.16 6.86 10.72
C ALA A 139 8.53 6.52 9.36
N ASP A 140 8.87 7.27 8.31
CA ASP A 140 8.40 7.02 6.94
C ASP A 140 9.03 5.79 6.26
N SER A 141 9.90 5.09 6.99
CA SER A 141 10.56 3.84 6.60
C SER A 141 10.03 2.63 7.40
N VAL A 142 8.96 2.81 8.16
CA VAL A 142 8.22 1.72 8.85
C VAL A 142 6.89 1.51 8.13
N THR A 143 6.61 0.27 7.72
CA THR A 143 5.31 -0.12 7.16
C THR A 143 4.64 -1.21 7.97
N PHE A 144 3.36 -1.02 8.27
CA PHE A 144 2.44 -2.05 8.71
C PHE A 144 1.55 -2.48 7.55
N ASN A 145 1.75 -3.71 7.06
CA ASN A 145 0.98 -4.31 5.98
C ASN A 145 -0.11 -5.21 6.58
N TRP A 146 -1.38 -4.83 6.45
CA TRP A 146 -2.48 -5.74 6.79
C TRP A 146 -2.77 -6.63 5.60
N GLU A 147 -2.47 -7.91 5.76
CA GLU A 147 -2.65 -8.90 4.72
C GLU A 147 -4.13 -9.28 4.55
N CYS A 148 -4.46 -9.74 3.34
CA CYS A 148 -5.76 -10.31 3.04
C CYS A 148 -5.87 -11.74 3.56
N CYS A 149 -6.41 -11.88 4.75
CA CYS A 149 -6.59 -13.16 5.43
C CYS A 149 -8.06 -13.39 5.83
N GLY A 150 -8.37 -14.58 6.35
CA GLY A 150 -9.72 -14.97 6.78
C GLY A 150 -10.33 -14.07 7.86
N ALA A 151 -9.50 -13.38 8.65
CA ALA A 151 -9.94 -12.36 9.61
C ALA A 151 -10.32 -11.01 9.00
N CYS A 152 -10.06 -10.75 7.72
CA CYS A 152 -10.37 -9.49 7.07
C CYS A 152 -11.54 -9.65 6.11
N GLY A 153 -12.51 -8.74 6.16
CA GLY A 153 -13.60 -8.75 5.19
C GLY A 153 -14.62 -7.63 5.40
N PRO A 154 -15.81 -7.74 4.78
CA PRO A 154 -16.84 -6.69 4.86
C PRO A 154 -17.39 -6.45 6.27
N HIS A 155 -17.02 -7.29 7.24
CA HIS A 155 -17.45 -7.20 8.64
C HIS A 155 -16.38 -6.65 9.58
N GLY A 156 -15.25 -6.18 9.05
CA GLY A 156 -14.17 -5.60 9.84
C GLY A 156 -12.97 -6.53 10.01
N PHE A 157 -12.19 -6.27 11.05
CA PHE A 157 -10.99 -7.02 11.43
C PHE A 157 -11.33 -7.98 12.59
N GLY A 158 -11.34 -9.28 12.30
CA GLY A 158 -11.63 -10.35 13.28
C GLY A 158 -13.12 -10.52 13.60
N ARG A 159 -13.43 -11.23 14.70
CA ARG A 159 -14.81 -11.51 15.13
C ARG A 159 -15.42 -10.31 15.88
N ARG A 160 -16.70 -10.03 15.63
CA ARG A 160 -17.45 -8.82 16.06
C ARG A 160 -17.27 -8.47 17.54
N ARG A 161 -17.01 -7.18 17.79
CA ARG A 161 -16.91 -6.59 19.14
C ARG A 161 -18.25 -6.10 19.69
N ALA A 162 -18.26 -5.85 21.00
CA ALA A 162 -19.29 -5.08 21.68
C ALA A 162 -19.48 -3.70 21.03
N PHE A 163 -20.73 -3.26 20.92
CA PHE A 163 -21.14 -2.08 20.15
C PHE A 163 -20.39 -0.78 20.55
N GLY A 164 -19.73 -0.15 19.57
CA GLY A 164 -19.37 1.27 19.59
C GLY A 164 -17.90 1.65 19.85
N ALA A 165 -17.04 0.74 20.29
CA ALA A 165 -15.62 1.03 20.50
C ALA A 165 -14.76 0.63 19.28
N PRO A 166 -13.78 1.45 18.85
CA PRO A 166 -12.83 1.06 17.80
C PRO A 166 -12.10 -0.24 18.15
N SER A 167 -11.86 -1.08 17.14
CA SER A 167 -11.08 -2.29 17.34
C SER A 167 -9.63 -1.98 17.75
N ALA A 168 -8.92 -2.95 18.31
CA ALA A 168 -7.49 -2.78 18.62
C ALA A 168 -6.74 -2.52 17.31
N THR A 169 -7.11 -3.23 16.24
CA THR A 169 -6.62 -2.97 14.88
C THR A 169 -6.81 -1.53 14.46
N MET A 170 -8.02 -0.97 14.57
CA MET A 170 -8.24 0.43 14.21
C MET A 170 -7.46 1.41 15.07
N GLN A 171 -7.29 1.12 16.37
CA GLN A 171 -6.46 1.93 17.26
C GLN A 171 -4.98 1.91 16.84
N ILE A 172 -4.46 0.74 16.44
CA ILE A 172 -3.08 0.63 15.94
C ILE A 172 -2.92 1.37 14.62
N ILE A 173 -3.87 1.22 13.69
CA ILE A 173 -3.83 1.95 12.41
C ILE A 173 -3.75 3.46 12.69
N GLY A 174 -4.64 3.98 13.54
CA GLY A 174 -4.61 5.38 13.95
C GLY A 174 -3.29 5.78 14.61
N GLN A 175 -2.76 4.97 15.53
CA GLN A 175 -1.51 5.26 16.23
C GLN A 175 -0.29 5.19 15.31
N ALA A 176 -0.24 4.24 14.39
CA ALA A 176 0.83 4.10 13.40
C ALA A 176 0.88 5.33 12.49
N LEU A 177 -0.27 5.77 11.98
CA LEU A 177 -0.38 6.98 11.18
C LEU A 177 0.03 8.22 11.98
N GLN A 178 -0.40 8.36 13.24
CA GLN A 178 0.03 9.47 14.11
C GLN A 178 1.54 9.48 14.37
N ARG A 179 2.20 8.31 14.37
CA ARG A 179 3.65 8.18 14.52
C ARG A 179 4.44 8.45 13.23
N GLY A 180 3.78 8.70 12.11
CA GLY A 180 4.44 8.97 10.84
C GLY A 180 4.68 7.71 9.99
N PHE A 181 4.17 6.55 10.42
CA PHE A 181 4.37 5.27 9.74
C PHE A 181 3.44 5.11 8.53
N THR A 182 3.77 4.15 7.69
CA THR A 182 2.90 3.72 6.58
C THR A 182 2.03 2.55 7.03
N VAL A 183 0.75 2.59 6.67
CA VAL A 183 -0.21 1.49 6.82
C VAL A 183 -0.70 1.11 5.43
N MET A 184 -0.70 -0.19 5.11
CA MET A 184 -1.26 -0.69 3.86
C MET A 184 -2.48 -1.57 4.13
N CYS A 185 -3.51 -1.37 3.32
CA CYS A 185 -4.67 -2.26 3.25
C CYS A 185 -5.04 -2.48 1.78
N SER A 186 -5.17 -3.73 1.39
CA SER A 186 -5.52 -4.16 0.03
C SER A 186 -6.76 -5.04 0.09
N ASP A 187 -7.53 -5.11 -0.99
CA ASP A 187 -8.67 -6.05 -1.15
C ASP A 187 -9.51 -6.32 0.13
N PHE A 188 -9.41 -7.51 0.74
CA PHE A 188 -10.14 -7.88 1.96
C PHE A 188 -9.74 -7.07 3.20
N SER A 189 -8.46 -6.73 3.40
CA SER A 189 -8.06 -5.85 4.50
C SER A 189 -8.54 -4.42 4.27
N LEU A 190 -8.69 -3.98 3.02
CA LEU A 190 -9.37 -2.73 2.68
C LEU A 190 -10.88 -2.80 2.97
N LYS A 191 -11.56 -3.92 2.66
CA LYS A 191 -12.97 -4.12 3.05
C LYS A 191 -13.14 -4.01 4.57
N ALA A 192 -12.23 -4.62 5.33
CA ALA A 192 -12.21 -4.56 6.79
C ALA A 192 -12.03 -3.13 7.30
N LEU A 193 -11.04 -2.41 6.77
CA LEU A 193 -10.77 -1.02 7.09
C LEU A 193 -11.99 -0.12 6.84
N LEU A 194 -12.64 -0.27 5.69
CA LEU A 194 -13.80 0.54 5.35
C LEU A 194 -15.02 0.23 6.23
N SER A 195 -15.17 -1.03 6.64
CA SER A 195 -16.26 -1.46 7.55
C SER A 195 -16.09 -0.92 8.97
N GLU A 196 -14.84 -0.81 9.45
CA GLU A 196 -14.51 -0.31 10.79
C GLU A 196 -14.01 1.14 10.80
N TRP A 197 -14.20 1.88 9.71
CA TRP A 197 -13.66 3.22 9.55
C TRP A 197 -14.00 4.12 10.75
N SER A 198 -12.98 4.68 11.40
CA SER A 198 -13.14 5.54 12.57
C SER A 198 -12.80 6.98 12.22
N GLU A 199 -13.81 7.84 12.08
CA GLU A 199 -13.57 9.26 11.80
C GLU A 199 -12.77 9.97 12.90
N ALA A 200 -12.91 9.52 14.14
CA ALA A 200 -12.14 10.05 15.27
C ALA A 200 -10.63 9.78 15.14
N LEU A 201 -10.23 8.70 14.47
CA LEU A 201 -8.84 8.31 14.31
C LEU A 201 -8.28 8.70 12.94
N LEU A 202 -9.09 8.60 11.88
CA LEU A 202 -8.67 8.72 10.48
C LEU A 202 -9.26 9.96 9.76
N GLY A 203 -10.18 10.68 10.37
CA GLY A 203 -10.96 11.72 9.71
C GLY A 203 -12.07 11.15 8.80
N PRO A 204 -12.77 12.02 8.05
CA PRO A 204 -13.89 11.60 7.19
C PRO A 204 -13.47 10.51 6.19
N ASN A 205 -14.31 9.51 5.94
CA ASN A 205 -14.01 8.45 4.96
C ASN A 205 -14.13 9.01 3.52
N PRO A 206 -13.05 9.02 2.71
CA PRO A 206 -13.12 9.51 1.34
C PRO A 206 -13.56 8.44 0.33
N PHE A 207 -13.73 7.19 0.75
CA PHE A 207 -13.92 6.06 -0.15
C PHE A 207 -15.39 5.64 -0.28
N THR A 208 -15.73 5.10 -1.44
CA THR A 208 -17.01 4.44 -1.69
C THR A 208 -16.74 3.07 -2.30
N VAL A 209 -17.27 2.01 -1.68
CA VAL A 209 -17.28 0.67 -2.25
C VAL A 209 -18.37 0.61 -3.31
N LEU A 210 -18.02 0.13 -4.50
CA LEU A 210 -18.96 -0.02 -5.60
C LEU A 210 -19.68 -1.37 -5.49
N PRO A 211 -20.95 -1.48 -5.96
CA PRO A 211 -21.72 -2.72 -5.87
C PRO A 211 -21.23 -3.83 -6.81
N CYS A 212 -20.20 -3.57 -7.61
CA CYS A 212 -19.55 -4.55 -8.47
C CYS A 212 -18.29 -5.11 -7.82
N GLN A 213 -17.91 -6.31 -8.24
CA GLN A 213 -16.67 -6.97 -7.87
C GLN A 213 -15.80 -7.15 -9.12
N CYS A 214 -14.51 -7.37 -8.91
CA CYS A 214 -13.60 -7.79 -9.96
C CYS A 214 -13.31 -9.28 -9.79
N ASP A 215 -13.48 -10.03 -10.87
CA ASP A 215 -13.08 -11.43 -10.95
C ASP A 215 -11.97 -11.56 -12.00
N HIS A 216 -10.98 -12.43 -11.78
CA HIS A 216 -9.90 -12.76 -12.71
C HIS A 216 -8.81 -11.73 -12.92
N GLN A 217 -9.09 -10.52 -13.42
CA GLN A 217 -8.04 -9.52 -13.70
C GLN A 217 -8.55 -8.09 -13.86
N PHE A 218 -7.66 -7.13 -13.64
CA PHE A 218 -7.86 -5.72 -13.94
C PHE A 218 -6.60 -5.04 -14.49
N GLN A 219 -6.79 -3.92 -15.19
CA GLN A 219 -5.73 -3.08 -15.72
C GLN A 219 -5.58 -1.82 -14.89
N LEU A 220 -4.39 -1.63 -14.34
CA LEU A 220 -3.94 -0.37 -13.76
C LEU A 220 -3.46 0.58 -14.85
N ASP A 221 -3.87 1.84 -14.75
CA ASP A 221 -3.51 2.95 -15.61
C ASP A 221 -2.96 4.10 -14.74
N PHE A 222 -1.76 4.58 -15.08
CA PHE A 222 -1.06 5.63 -14.32
C PHE A 222 -0.09 6.43 -15.21
N PHE A 223 0.43 7.54 -14.69
CA PHE A 223 1.51 8.28 -15.35
C PHE A 223 2.86 7.85 -14.75
N PRO A 224 3.77 7.23 -15.53
CA PRO A 224 5.04 6.74 -15.00
C PRO A 224 5.83 7.82 -14.25
N GLU A 225 5.95 9.01 -14.84
CA GLU A 225 6.67 10.14 -14.23
C GLU A 225 6.05 10.62 -12.92
N HIS A 226 4.73 10.49 -12.77
CA HIS A 226 4.05 10.81 -11.52
C HIS A 226 4.45 9.85 -10.41
N LEU A 227 4.52 8.54 -10.71
CA LEU A 227 4.94 7.54 -9.74
C LEU A 227 6.43 7.64 -9.39
N LYS A 228 7.31 7.97 -10.35
CA LYS A 228 8.77 8.06 -10.12
C LYS A 228 9.19 9.28 -9.30
N SER A 229 8.56 10.42 -9.53
CA SER A 229 9.11 11.73 -9.14
C SER A 229 8.69 12.22 -7.77
N GLN A 230 7.81 11.50 -7.08
CA GLN A 230 7.17 11.99 -5.88
C GLN A 230 7.67 11.29 -4.63
N ASP A 231 8.24 12.08 -3.72
CA ASP A 231 8.66 11.66 -2.38
C ASP A 231 7.50 11.09 -1.53
N GLU A 232 6.27 11.22 -2.00
CA GLU A 232 5.06 10.73 -1.32
C GLU A 232 4.56 9.38 -1.86
N VAL A 233 5.15 8.87 -2.94
CA VAL A 233 4.75 7.59 -3.54
C VAL A 233 5.50 6.43 -2.88
N PRO A 234 4.82 5.36 -2.43
CA PRO A 234 5.48 4.16 -1.94
C PRO A 234 6.47 3.58 -2.96
N GLN A 235 7.64 3.13 -2.52
CA GLN A 235 8.72 2.70 -3.41
C GLN A 235 8.30 1.55 -4.34
N GLN A 236 7.45 0.60 -3.90
CA GLN A 236 6.89 -0.42 -4.80
C GLN A 236 6.21 0.19 -6.04
N LEU A 237 5.44 1.27 -5.86
CA LEU A 237 4.79 2.00 -6.95
C LEU A 237 5.78 2.84 -7.77
N GLN A 238 6.84 3.37 -7.13
CA GLN A 238 7.92 4.03 -7.87
C GLN A 238 8.57 3.04 -8.85
N VAL A 239 8.91 1.83 -8.39
CA VAL A 239 9.48 0.76 -9.21
C VAL A 239 8.53 0.35 -10.34
N VAL A 240 7.22 0.28 -10.09
CA VAL A 240 6.22 0.09 -11.16
C VAL A 240 6.26 1.23 -12.19
N GLY A 241 6.39 2.48 -11.74
CA GLY A 241 6.56 3.64 -12.60
C GLY A 241 7.83 3.57 -13.45
N GLU A 242 8.95 3.15 -12.87
CA GLU A 242 10.23 2.96 -13.56
C GLU A 242 10.16 1.85 -14.62
N LEU A 243 9.56 0.70 -14.27
CA LEU A 243 9.41 -0.43 -15.18
C LEU A 243 8.44 -0.14 -16.33
N CYS A 244 7.34 0.55 -16.05
CA CYS A 244 6.30 0.88 -17.03
C CYS A 244 6.51 2.24 -17.71
N ALA A 245 7.76 2.65 -17.92
CA ALA A 245 8.12 4.01 -18.35
C ALA A 245 7.42 4.51 -19.62
N GLN A 246 7.01 3.62 -20.53
CA GLN A 246 6.44 4.01 -21.82
C GLN A 246 4.92 4.23 -21.80
N GLU A 247 4.16 3.29 -21.21
CA GLU A 247 2.69 3.32 -21.29
C GLU A 247 1.99 3.62 -19.96
N GLY A 248 2.66 3.36 -18.83
CA GLY A 248 2.06 3.45 -17.51
C GLY A 248 0.84 2.55 -17.35
N LYS A 249 1.05 1.25 -17.65
CA LYS A 249 0.04 0.20 -17.55
C LYS A 249 0.58 -1.05 -16.87
N ALA A 250 -0.26 -1.71 -16.07
CA ALA A 250 0.02 -3.02 -15.52
C ALA A 250 -1.28 -3.85 -15.48
N ILE A 251 -1.18 -5.16 -15.69
CA ILE A 251 -2.28 -6.10 -15.54
C ILE A 251 -2.04 -6.91 -14.27
N VAL A 252 -3.07 -6.97 -13.43
CA VAL A 252 -3.05 -7.64 -12.14
C VAL A 252 -4.18 -8.67 -12.16
N SER A 253 -3.86 -9.89 -11.77
CA SER A 253 -4.88 -10.90 -11.49
C SER A 253 -5.72 -10.47 -10.29
N ALA A 254 -6.96 -10.94 -10.27
CA ALA A 254 -7.87 -10.72 -9.17
C ALA A 254 -8.50 -12.06 -8.80
N MET A 255 -8.59 -12.31 -7.50
CA MET A 255 -9.41 -13.38 -7.00
C MET A 255 -10.88 -13.07 -7.24
N SER A 256 -11.74 -14.07 -7.05
CA SER A 256 -13.16 -13.82 -6.95
C SER A 256 -13.46 -12.86 -5.80
N ASP A 257 -14.45 -11.99 -6.00
CA ASP A 257 -14.83 -10.98 -5.01
C ASP A 257 -13.68 -10.01 -4.66
N THR A 258 -12.74 -9.72 -5.57
CA THR A 258 -11.82 -8.60 -5.31
C THR A 258 -12.62 -7.29 -5.27
N ILE A 259 -12.37 -6.46 -4.24
CA ILE A 259 -13.07 -5.20 -4.02
C ILE A 259 -12.97 -4.30 -5.26
N VAL A 260 -14.04 -3.56 -5.57
CA VAL A 260 -13.97 -2.40 -6.46
C VAL A 260 -14.40 -1.18 -5.67
N TYR A 261 -13.54 -0.17 -5.59
CA TYR A 261 -13.80 1.04 -4.82
C TYR A 261 -13.39 2.29 -5.59
N THR A 262 -13.89 3.43 -5.17
CA THR A 262 -13.55 4.73 -5.75
C THR A 262 -13.49 5.81 -4.66
N ILE A 263 -13.15 7.03 -5.07
CA ILE A 263 -13.24 8.20 -4.20
C ILE A 263 -14.66 8.73 -4.26
N ASN A 264 -15.28 8.96 -3.10
CA ASN A 264 -16.59 9.57 -3.00
C ASN A 264 -16.55 10.98 -3.64
N PRO A 265 -17.30 11.23 -4.73
CA PRO A 265 -17.31 12.53 -5.41
C PRO A 265 -17.97 13.62 -4.55
N ARG A 266 -18.75 13.23 -3.55
CA ARG A 266 -19.44 14.12 -2.59
C ARG A 266 -18.74 14.19 -1.24
N ARG A 267 -17.50 13.69 -1.13
CA ARG A 267 -16.75 13.73 0.13
C ARG A 267 -16.63 15.18 0.64
N PRO A 268 -16.76 15.40 1.95
CA PRO A 268 -16.49 16.72 2.51
C PRO A 268 -15.01 17.06 2.32
N GLN A 269 -14.72 18.35 2.13
CA GLN A 269 -13.34 18.83 2.24
C GLN A 269 -12.87 18.60 3.68
N THR A 270 -11.62 18.18 3.84
CA THR A 270 -11.02 17.87 5.14
C THR A 270 -9.56 18.32 5.17
N ASP A 271 -9.08 18.68 6.35
CA ASP A 271 -7.67 18.94 6.68
C ASP A 271 -7.01 17.78 7.42
N ALA A 272 -7.76 16.71 7.71
CA ALA A 272 -7.26 15.52 8.40
C ALA A 272 -6.16 14.79 7.62
N TYR A 273 -6.20 14.85 6.29
CA TYR A 273 -5.24 14.23 5.39
C TYR A 273 -5.25 14.88 4.00
N GLN A 274 -4.17 14.67 3.26
CA GLN A 274 -4.09 14.90 1.82
C GLN A 274 -4.41 13.60 1.08
N LEU A 275 -5.39 13.64 0.19
CA LEU A 275 -5.76 12.50 -0.65
C LEU A 275 -5.06 12.58 -2.00
N GLN A 276 -4.47 11.47 -2.44
CA GLN A 276 -3.89 11.35 -3.78
C GLN A 276 -4.25 10.01 -4.41
N VAL A 277 -4.80 10.05 -5.62
CA VAL A 277 -4.97 8.85 -6.46
C VAL A 277 -3.66 8.66 -7.23
N LEU A 278 -3.03 7.49 -7.08
CA LEU A 278 -1.76 7.16 -7.73
C LEU A 278 -1.96 6.38 -9.03
N THR A 279 -2.95 5.48 -9.03
CA THR A 279 -3.33 4.71 -10.21
C THR A 279 -4.85 4.58 -10.29
N VAL A 280 -5.41 4.53 -11.48
CA VAL A 280 -6.81 4.14 -11.70
C VAL A 280 -6.89 2.75 -12.31
N VAL A 281 -8.04 2.09 -12.14
CA VAL A 281 -8.38 0.89 -12.91
C VAL A 281 -9.27 1.30 -14.07
N GLY A 282 -8.71 1.25 -15.28
CA GLY A 282 -9.40 1.65 -16.51
C GLY A 282 -10.33 0.57 -17.06
N SER A 283 -10.02 -0.70 -16.80
CA SER A 283 -10.83 -1.85 -17.17
C SER A 283 -10.59 -3.02 -16.21
N TRP A 284 -11.63 -3.84 -16.01
CA TRP A 284 -11.54 -5.08 -15.24
C TRP A 284 -12.53 -6.11 -15.74
N SER A 285 -12.31 -7.36 -15.35
CA SER A 285 -13.19 -8.48 -15.62
C SER A 285 -14.31 -8.54 -14.56
N GLY A 286 -15.55 -8.68 -15.03
CA GLY A 286 -16.76 -8.47 -14.21
C GLY A 286 -17.61 -7.37 -14.83
N SER A 287 -18.88 -7.65 -15.13
CA SER A 287 -19.76 -6.84 -15.99
C SER A 287 -20.32 -5.56 -15.33
N GLY A 288 -19.47 -4.77 -14.65
CA GLY A 288 -19.84 -3.51 -14.03
C GLY A 288 -19.59 -2.31 -14.94
N THR A 289 -20.63 -1.50 -15.22
CA THR A 289 -20.41 -0.12 -15.68
C THR A 289 -20.41 0.80 -14.47
N VAL A 290 -19.40 1.66 -14.36
CA VAL A 290 -19.32 2.65 -13.29
C VAL A 290 -19.72 4.01 -13.87
N PRO A 291 -20.70 4.70 -13.25
CA PRO A 291 -21.10 6.03 -13.69
C PRO A 291 -19.89 6.97 -13.79
N GLU A 292 -19.85 7.82 -14.82
CA GLU A 292 -18.74 8.74 -15.04
C GLU A 292 -18.46 9.65 -13.83
N ALA A 293 -19.52 10.04 -13.10
CA ALA A 293 -19.41 10.86 -11.89
C ALA A 293 -18.74 10.14 -10.71
N MET A 294 -18.69 8.80 -10.73
CA MET A 294 -18.04 7.97 -9.70
C MET A 294 -16.60 7.61 -10.06
N LYS A 295 -16.12 7.95 -11.26
CA LYS A 295 -14.72 7.69 -11.65
C LYS A 295 -13.81 8.74 -11.01
N CYS A 296 -12.75 8.29 -10.37
CA CYS A 296 -11.65 9.12 -9.94
C CYS A 296 -10.65 9.33 -11.09
N GLU A 297 -9.69 10.23 -10.88
CA GLU A 297 -8.71 10.55 -11.91
C GLU A 297 -7.32 10.78 -11.33
N VAL A 298 -6.31 10.42 -12.13
CA VAL A 298 -4.92 10.82 -11.95
C VAL A 298 -4.65 11.88 -13.01
N GLN A 299 -4.08 13.02 -12.61
CA GLN A 299 -3.69 14.10 -13.53
C GLN A 299 -2.17 14.26 -13.58
N HIS A 300 -1.63 14.48 -14.77
CA HIS A 300 -0.21 14.79 -14.95
C HIS A 300 0.00 15.62 -16.22
N ASN A 301 0.67 16.77 -16.11
CA ASN A 301 1.01 17.66 -17.23
C ASN A 301 -0.16 17.97 -18.19
N GLY A 302 -1.35 18.22 -17.64
CA GLY A 302 -2.55 18.54 -18.41
C GLY A 302 -3.25 17.34 -19.06
N SER A 303 -2.73 16.12 -18.87
CA SER A 303 -3.38 14.87 -19.25
C SER A 303 -4.05 14.23 -18.03
N SER A 304 -5.13 13.49 -18.25
CA SER A 304 -5.87 12.77 -17.20
C SER A 304 -6.12 11.32 -17.58
N LYS A 305 -5.93 10.39 -16.64
CA LYS A 305 -6.38 8.99 -16.73
C LYS A 305 -7.54 8.81 -15.74
N ARG A 306 -8.67 8.26 -16.20
CA ARG A 306 -9.91 8.13 -15.41
C ARG A 306 -10.34 6.68 -15.26
N GLY A 307 -10.85 6.32 -14.09
CA GLY A 307 -11.29 4.97 -13.77
C GLY A 307 -11.74 4.86 -12.32
N VAL A 308 -11.92 3.63 -11.82
CA VAL A 308 -12.09 3.40 -10.38
C VAL A 308 -10.72 3.45 -9.69
N ALA A 309 -10.70 3.52 -8.36
CA ALA A 309 -9.44 3.64 -7.63
C ALA A 309 -8.63 2.35 -7.74
N GLY A 310 -7.37 2.45 -8.22
CA GLY A 310 -6.41 1.36 -8.13
C GLY A 310 -5.63 1.48 -6.82
N HIS A 311 -4.80 2.52 -6.73
CA HIS A 311 -4.03 2.85 -5.53
C HIS A 311 -4.32 4.28 -5.11
N VAL A 312 -4.58 4.47 -3.82
CA VAL A 312 -4.81 5.78 -3.22
C VAL A 312 -3.95 5.91 -1.97
N THR A 313 -3.42 7.09 -1.75
CA THR A 313 -2.74 7.45 -0.49
C THR A 313 -3.52 8.54 0.23
N LEU A 314 -3.64 8.38 1.56
CA LEU A 314 -4.00 9.46 2.47
C LEU A 314 -2.77 9.79 3.31
N THR A 315 -2.23 11.00 3.15
CA THR A 315 -1.08 11.47 3.91
C THR A 315 -1.52 12.43 5.01
N TYR A 316 -1.22 12.05 6.25
CA TYR A 316 -1.64 12.76 7.46
C TYR A 316 -0.63 13.85 7.85
N PRO A 317 -1.04 14.89 8.61
CA PRO A 317 -0.14 15.94 9.09
C PRO A 317 1.06 15.44 9.92
N SER A 318 0.92 14.29 10.59
CA SER A 318 2.02 13.59 11.29
C SER A 318 3.10 13.07 10.36
N GLY A 319 2.86 13.10 9.05
CA GLY A 319 3.63 12.39 8.05
C GLY A 319 3.12 10.97 7.80
N GLY A 320 2.21 10.41 8.60
CA GLY A 320 1.73 9.04 8.40
C GLY A 320 1.06 8.87 7.04
N GLN A 321 1.09 7.67 6.48
CA GLN A 321 0.46 7.39 5.20
C GLN A 321 -0.39 6.13 5.24
N LEU A 322 -1.68 6.26 4.89
CA LEU A 322 -2.52 5.11 4.59
C LEU A 322 -2.47 4.86 3.08
N VAL A 323 -2.05 3.68 2.67
CA VAL A 323 -2.04 3.22 1.28
C VAL A 323 -3.14 2.20 1.10
N THR A 324 -4.09 2.47 0.20
CA THR A 324 -5.15 1.53 -0.15
C THR A 324 -4.95 1.01 -1.56
N SER A 325 -5.19 -0.28 -1.77
CA SER A 325 -5.11 -0.91 -3.08
C SER A 325 -6.32 -1.77 -3.41
N MET A 326 -6.71 -1.79 -4.67
CA MET A 326 -7.76 -2.69 -5.18
C MET A 326 -7.32 -4.16 -5.14
N GLY A 327 -6.04 -4.46 -5.36
CA GLY A 327 -5.51 -5.83 -5.35
C GLY A 327 -4.08 -5.93 -4.83
N HIS A 328 -3.45 -7.08 -5.03
CA HIS A 328 -2.14 -7.40 -4.44
C HIS A 328 -1.03 -7.45 -5.49
N TRP A 329 0.20 -7.10 -5.09
CA TRP A 329 1.36 -7.23 -5.97
C TRP A 329 1.74 -8.69 -6.26
N ILE A 330 1.40 -9.62 -5.36
CA ILE A 330 1.56 -11.05 -5.62
C ILE A 330 0.76 -11.52 -6.85
N GLU A 331 -0.29 -10.78 -7.21
CA GLU A 331 -1.13 -11.05 -8.38
C GLU A 331 -0.69 -10.34 -9.65
N LEU A 332 0.43 -9.64 -9.65
CA LEU A 332 0.91 -8.97 -10.85
C LEU A 332 1.21 -10.00 -11.95
N THR A 333 0.54 -9.88 -13.10
CA THR A 333 0.66 -10.83 -14.22
C THR A 333 1.41 -10.27 -15.40
N ARG A 334 1.22 -8.99 -15.71
CA ARG A 334 1.88 -8.35 -16.86
C ARG A 334 2.25 -6.90 -16.58
N ILE A 335 3.49 -6.59 -16.90
CA ILE A 335 4.11 -5.27 -16.80
C ILE A 335 4.58 -4.91 -18.20
N ASN A 336 4.23 -3.73 -18.69
CA ASN A 336 4.77 -3.27 -19.97
C ASN A 336 6.16 -2.68 -19.78
N THR A 337 7.19 -3.52 -19.89
CA THR A 337 8.58 -3.17 -19.60
C THR A 337 9.53 -3.71 -20.67
N SER A 338 10.62 -2.98 -20.89
CA SER A 338 11.72 -3.39 -21.78
C SER A 338 12.88 -3.99 -20.98
N VAL A 339 13.73 -4.77 -21.63
CA VAL A 339 14.97 -5.27 -21.01
C VAL A 339 15.83 -4.13 -20.49
N GLU A 340 15.90 -3.01 -21.22
CA GLU A 340 16.65 -1.84 -20.80
C GLU A 340 16.10 -1.23 -19.51
N SER A 341 14.77 -1.04 -19.44
CA SER A 341 14.11 -0.50 -18.23
C SER A 341 14.32 -1.44 -17.05
N LEU A 342 14.18 -2.75 -17.26
CA LEU A 342 14.47 -3.78 -16.25
C LEU A 342 15.90 -3.64 -15.69
N MET A 343 16.91 -3.50 -16.56
CA MET A 343 18.31 -3.35 -16.12
C MET A 343 18.56 -2.05 -15.37
N GLN A 344 17.97 -0.94 -15.84
CA GLN A 344 18.11 0.36 -15.17
C GLN A 344 17.49 0.32 -13.76
N VAL A 345 16.30 -0.27 -13.63
CA VAL A 345 15.62 -0.45 -12.34
C VAL A 345 16.42 -1.34 -11.42
N ALA A 346 16.93 -2.47 -11.92
CA ALA A 346 17.78 -3.38 -11.15
C ALA A 346 19.02 -2.66 -10.60
N ALA A 347 19.73 -1.91 -11.46
CA ALA A 347 20.90 -1.14 -11.07
C ALA A 347 20.56 -0.09 -10.00
N HIS A 348 19.50 0.67 -10.22
CA HIS A 348 19.10 1.78 -9.36
C HIS A 348 18.62 1.32 -7.97
N ASN A 349 17.86 0.23 -7.91
CA ASN A 349 17.16 -0.17 -6.68
C ASN A 349 17.83 -1.30 -5.91
N PHE A 350 18.65 -2.13 -6.58
CA PHE A 350 19.21 -3.37 -6.03
C PHE A 350 20.72 -3.53 -6.31
N GLY A 351 21.31 -2.67 -7.15
CA GLY A 351 22.74 -2.62 -7.43
C GLY A 351 23.22 -3.51 -8.59
N GLU A 352 24.52 -3.44 -8.89
CA GLU A 352 25.14 -4.06 -10.07
C GLU A 352 25.14 -5.60 -10.05
N GLU A 353 25.13 -6.21 -8.87
CA GLU A 353 25.05 -7.68 -8.75
C GLU A 353 23.71 -8.20 -9.29
N GLU A 354 22.59 -7.53 -8.98
CA GLU A 354 21.27 -7.90 -9.50
C GLU A 354 21.24 -7.78 -11.04
N VAL A 355 21.82 -6.69 -11.58
CA VAL A 355 21.97 -6.49 -13.03
C VAL A 355 22.75 -7.64 -13.67
N TYR A 356 23.89 -8.03 -13.08
CA TYR A 356 24.71 -9.12 -13.58
C TYR A 356 23.94 -10.44 -13.60
N GLN A 357 23.22 -10.75 -12.52
CA GLN A 357 22.39 -11.96 -12.42
C GLN A 357 21.29 -11.98 -13.49
N HIS A 358 20.57 -10.87 -13.65
CA HIS A 358 19.50 -10.76 -14.65
C HIS A 358 20.03 -10.88 -16.08
N ARG A 359 21.17 -10.24 -16.40
CA ARG A 359 21.84 -10.39 -17.71
C ARG A 359 22.23 -11.84 -17.97
N ARG A 360 22.75 -12.53 -16.96
CA ARG A 360 23.11 -13.95 -17.06
C ARG A 360 21.88 -14.80 -17.36
N GLU A 361 20.79 -14.64 -16.62
CA GLU A 361 19.54 -15.39 -16.83
C GLU A 361 18.99 -15.14 -18.25
N LEU A 362 18.91 -13.89 -18.69
CA LEU A 362 18.42 -13.54 -20.03
C LEU A 362 19.32 -14.06 -21.17
N SER A 363 20.64 -14.10 -20.96
CA SER A 363 21.59 -14.58 -21.97
C SER A 363 21.50 -16.09 -22.25
N GLN A 364 20.91 -16.86 -21.33
CA GLN A 364 20.75 -18.31 -21.45
C GLN A 364 19.50 -18.70 -22.28
N LEU A 365 18.59 -17.76 -22.53
CA LEU A 365 17.33 -17.98 -23.22
C LEU A 365 17.51 -17.87 -24.73
N ARG A 366 16.84 -18.74 -25.49
CA ARG A 366 17.08 -18.89 -26.92
C ARG A 366 16.08 -18.12 -27.78
N THR A 367 14.87 -17.94 -27.28
CA THR A 367 13.77 -17.34 -28.03
C THR A 367 13.32 -16.02 -27.40
N GLU A 368 12.74 -15.14 -28.22
CA GLU A 368 12.20 -13.88 -27.71
C GLU A 368 11.02 -14.11 -26.75
N ALA A 369 10.19 -15.13 -26.99
CA ALA A 369 9.08 -15.46 -26.09
C ALA A 369 9.57 -15.86 -24.69
N GLU A 370 10.60 -16.71 -24.58
CA GLU A 370 11.21 -17.08 -23.30
C GLU A 370 11.80 -15.85 -22.60
N ARG A 371 12.49 -14.98 -23.36
CA ARG A 371 13.04 -13.74 -22.83
C ARG A 371 11.96 -12.82 -22.27
N GLN A 372 10.84 -12.67 -22.97
CA GLN A 372 9.71 -11.88 -22.49
C GLN A 372 9.12 -12.46 -21.20
N VAL A 373 8.93 -13.78 -21.11
CA VAL A 373 8.46 -14.42 -19.86
C VAL A 373 9.43 -14.18 -18.71
N CYS A 374 10.74 -14.30 -18.95
CA CYS A 374 11.77 -14.01 -17.95
C CYS A 374 11.75 -12.53 -17.53
N VAL A 375 11.64 -11.58 -18.47
CA VAL A 375 11.51 -10.15 -18.17
C VAL A 375 10.29 -9.88 -17.27
N GLN A 376 9.14 -10.51 -17.55
CA GLN A 376 7.95 -10.39 -16.70
C GLN A 376 8.20 -10.92 -15.28
N LYS A 377 8.79 -12.12 -15.16
CA LYS A 377 9.16 -12.73 -13.89
C LYS A 377 10.08 -11.83 -13.07
N LEU A 378 11.19 -11.36 -13.66
CA LEU A 378 12.18 -10.53 -12.97
C LEU A 378 11.58 -9.16 -12.57
N SER A 379 10.77 -8.56 -13.44
CA SER A 379 10.08 -7.30 -13.15
C SER A 379 9.11 -7.43 -11.98
N LYS A 380 8.34 -8.54 -11.93
CA LYS A 380 7.47 -8.85 -10.80
C LYS A 380 8.27 -9.00 -9.50
N GLN A 381 9.35 -9.77 -9.54
CA GLN A 381 10.22 -9.98 -8.37
C GLN A 381 10.75 -8.65 -7.80
N MET A 382 11.21 -7.72 -8.64
CA MET A 382 11.69 -6.42 -8.17
C MET A 382 10.60 -5.59 -7.49
N ILE A 383 9.37 -5.63 -7.97
CA ILE A 383 8.24 -4.94 -7.32
C ILE A 383 7.94 -5.60 -5.96
N GLN A 384 7.89 -6.92 -5.91
CA GLN A 384 7.61 -7.69 -4.70
C GLN A 384 8.69 -7.53 -3.62
N LYS A 385 9.96 -7.45 -4.03
CA LYS A 385 11.13 -7.17 -3.17
C LYS A 385 11.19 -5.71 -2.70
N SER A 386 10.52 -4.78 -3.38
CA SER A 386 10.59 -3.37 -3.00
C SER A 386 9.82 -3.10 -1.71
N VAL A 387 10.37 -2.24 -0.86
CA VAL A 387 9.74 -1.87 0.40
C VAL A 387 8.52 -0.97 0.12
N PRO A 388 7.38 -1.17 0.79
CA PRO A 388 6.19 -0.33 0.58
C PRO A 388 6.20 0.93 1.45
N THR A 389 7.29 1.68 1.41
CA THR A 389 7.51 2.90 2.22
C THR A 389 7.82 4.08 1.31
N ARG A 390 7.83 5.30 1.86
CA ARG A 390 8.22 6.52 1.13
C ARG A 390 9.72 6.82 1.25
N MET A 391 10.54 5.83 1.64
CA MET A 391 11.95 5.99 2.06
C MET A 391 12.67 7.14 1.35
N LYS A 392 12.74 8.30 2.02
CA LYS A 392 13.37 9.51 1.46
C LYS A 392 14.89 9.42 1.48
N ALA A 393 15.43 8.60 2.38
CA ALA A 393 16.84 8.55 2.72
C ALA A 393 17.62 7.50 1.92
N ARG A 394 17.29 7.29 0.65
CA ARG A 394 18.13 6.45 -0.21
C ARG A 394 19.42 7.17 -0.54
N THR A 395 20.53 6.52 -0.22
CA THR A 395 21.85 6.95 -0.66
C THR A 395 21.87 6.80 -2.17
N LYS A 396 21.69 7.89 -2.92
CA LYS A 396 21.86 7.88 -4.38
C LYS A 396 23.32 7.53 -4.67
N TYR A 397 23.56 6.37 -5.25
CA TYR A 397 24.88 5.97 -5.75
C TYR A 397 25.23 6.71 -7.04
#